data_AF-A0A7X2J2U5-F1
#
_entry.id   AF-A0A7X2J2U5-F1
#
_cell.length_a   1.000
_cell.length_b   1.000
_cell.length_c   1.000
_cell.angle_alpha   90.00
_cell.angle_beta   90.00
_cell.angle_gamma   90.00
#
_symmetry.space_group_name_H-M   'P 1'
#
loop_
_entity.id
_entity.type
_entity.pdbx_description
1 polymer ?
#
loop_
_entity_poly.entity_id
_entity_poly.type
_entity_poly.pdbx_seq_one_letter_code
_entity_poly.pdbx_strand_id
1 'polypeptide(L)'
;MNKWWVIWFISIPIFMMSYFYSIFITSKIAYFSQSECKPKFIFTPQDVQYCSDIYPIDVFLIALKTNPITYIWLLTGLYIVGFLVFVLAANIRKRGN
;
A
#
# COMPACT_ATOMS: atom_id res chain seq x y z
N MET A 1 11.91 22.42 -14.51
CA MET A 1 11.56 21.72 -13.26
C MET A 1 12.75 20.83 -12.87
N ASN A 2 13.21 20.84 -11.61
CA ASN A 2 14.33 19.99 -11.18
C ASN A 2 14.01 18.51 -11.45
N LYS A 3 14.99 17.74 -11.95
CA LYS A 3 14.84 16.31 -12.28
C LYS A 3 14.21 15.51 -11.14
N TRP A 4 14.57 15.81 -9.89
CA TRP A 4 14.00 15.18 -8.70
C TRP A 4 12.50 15.42 -8.51
N TRP A 5 12.02 16.63 -8.80
CA TRP A 5 10.59 16.93 -8.76
C TRP A 5 9.83 16.23 -9.89
N VAL A 6 10.42 16.10 -11.08
CA VAL A 6 9.83 15.32 -12.19
C VAL A 6 9.64 13.85 -11.78
N ILE A 7 10.67 13.22 -11.21
CA ILE A 7 10.60 11.82 -10.75
C ILE A 7 9.55 11.69 -9.65
N TRP A 8 9.49 12.64 -8.71
CA TRP A 8 8.48 12.64 -7.66
C TRP A 8 7.05 12.72 -8.20
N PHE A 9 6.78 13.64 -9.15
CA PHE A 9 5.46 13.75 -9.79
C PHE A 9 5.07 12.49 -10.56
N ILE A 10 6.00 11.85 -11.27
CA ILE A 10 5.75 10.58 -11.99
C ILE A 10 5.52 9.41 -11.01
N SER A 11 6.12 9.46 -9.82
CA SER A 11 5.96 8.41 -8.81
C SER A 11 4.54 8.37 -8.24
N ILE A 12 3.81 9.49 -8.22
CA ILE A 12 2.44 9.57 -7.71
C ILE A 12 1.45 8.69 -8.51
N PRO A 13 1.31 8.81 -9.84
CA PRO A 13 0.40 7.95 -10.60
C PRO A 13 0.83 6.48 -10.54
N ILE A 14 2.13 6.19 -10.48
CA ILE A 14 2.63 4.81 -10.29
C ILE A 14 2.18 4.27 -8.94
N PHE A 15 2.35 5.05 -7.87
CA PHE A 15 1.90 4.72 -6.52
C PHE A 15 0.38 4.47 -6.48
N MET A 16 -0.42 5.36 -7.07
CA MET A 16 -1.87 5.21 -7.11
C MET A 16 -2.30 3.96 -7.88
N MET A 17 -1.78 3.76 -9.10
CA MET A 17 -2.15 2.62 -9.93
C MET A 17 -1.74 1.29 -9.29
N SER A 18 -0.54 1.22 -8.71
CA SER A 18 -0.07 0.02 -8.01
C SER A 18 -0.85 -0.25 -6.72
N TYR A 19 -1.23 0.79 -5.97
CA TYR A 19 -2.11 0.68 -4.81
C TYR A 19 -3.47 0.10 -5.19
N PHE A 20 -4.14 0.72 -6.18
CA PHE A 20 -5.44 0.25 -6.64
C PHE A 20 -5.32 -1.19 -7.13
N TYR A 21 -4.35 -1.51 -7.98
CA TYR A 21 -4.22 -2.87 -8.47
C TYR A 21 -3.97 -3.89 -7.35
N SER A 22 -3.08 -3.60 -6.40
CA SER A 22 -2.71 -4.57 -5.36
C SER A 22 -3.81 -4.73 -4.30
N ILE A 23 -4.17 -3.65 -3.62
CA ILE A 23 -5.06 -3.71 -2.45
C ILE A 23 -6.51 -3.93 -2.88
N PHE A 24 -6.98 -3.31 -3.97
CA PHE A 24 -8.35 -3.50 -4.44
C PHE A 24 -8.59 -4.93 -4.91
N ILE A 25 -7.64 -5.53 -5.65
CA ILE A 25 -7.79 -6.92 -6.08
C ILE A 25 -7.77 -7.87 -4.89
N THR A 26 -6.90 -7.66 -3.91
CA THR A 26 -6.90 -8.49 -2.69
C THR A 26 -8.17 -8.30 -1.87
N SER A 27 -8.74 -7.09 -1.81
CA SER A 27 -10.00 -6.85 -1.09
C SER A 27 -11.19 -7.63 -1.65
N LYS A 28 -11.09 -8.20 -2.86
CA LYS A 28 -12.11 -9.10 -3.40
C LYS A 28 -12.34 -10.36 -2.55
N ILE A 29 -11.41 -10.70 -1.65
CA ILE A 29 -11.57 -11.77 -0.66
C ILE A 29 -12.83 -11.58 0.19
N ALA A 30 -13.28 -10.33 0.40
CA ALA A 30 -14.53 -10.03 1.09
C ALA A 30 -15.77 -10.67 0.44
N TYR A 31 -15.71 -10.95 -0.87
CA TYR A 31 -16.80 -11.55 -1.65
C TYR A 31 -16.62 -13.05 -1.92
N PHE A 32 -15.58 -13.66 -1.37
CA PHE A 32 -15.31 -15.08 -1.57
C PHE A 32 -16.26 -15.93 -0.72
N SER A 33 -16.39 -17.21 -1.06
CA SER A 33 -17.06 -18.17 -0.18
C SER A 33 -16.26 -18.38 1.11
N GLN A 34 -16.93 -18.75 2.21
CA GLN A 34 -16.24 -19.00 3.49
C GLN A 34 -15.12 -20.04 3.36
N SER A 35 -15.31 -21.08 2.54
CA SER A 35 -14.29 -22.11 2.28
C SER A 35 -13.03 -21.59 1.58
N GLU A 36 -13.13 -20.50 0.83
CA GLU A 36 -12.01 -19.93 0.07
C GLU A 36 -11.32 -18.78 0.81
N CYS A 37 -12.05 -18.01 1.63
CA CYS A 37 -11.50 -16.87 2.35
C CYS A 37 -10.84 -17.27 3.67
N LYS A 38 -11.48 -18.17 4.45
CA LYS A 38 -11.03 -18.58 5.79
C LYS A 38 -9.60 -19.12 5.83
N PRO A 39 -9.16 -19.98 4.88
CA PRO A 39 -7.78 -20.47 4.84
C PRO A 39 -6.73 -19.37 4.58
N LYS A 40 -7.15 -18.20 4.10
CA LYS A 40 -6.25 -17.07 3.80
C LYS A 40 -6.08 -16.12 4.98
N PHE A 41 -6.94 -16.20 5.99
CA PHE A 41 -6.84 -15.35 7.17
C PHE A 41 -5.56 -15.67 7.95
N ILE A 42 -4.91 -14.61 8.43
CA ILE A 42 -3.66 -14.68 9.19
C ILE A 42 -3.97 -14.33 10.65
N PHE A 43 -4.63 -13.18 10.87
CA PHE A 43 -5.05 -12.71 12.19
C PHE A 43 -6.58 -12.69 12.34
N THR A 44 -7.33 -12.65 11.24
CA THR A 44 -8.80 -12.67 11.30
C THR A 44 -9.27 -13.99 11.90
N PRO A 45 -10.16 -13.96 12.92
CA PRO A 45 -10.74 -15.17 13.50
C PRO A 45 -11.48 -16.04 12.47
N GLN A 46 -11.46 -17.37 12.67
CA GLN A 46 -12.06 -18.34 11.75
C GLN A 46 -13.58 -18.51 11.94
N ASP A 47 -14.11 -17.98 13.03
CA ASP A 47 -15.53 -18.00 13.42
C ASP A 47 -16.34 -16.83 12.85
N VAL A 48 -15.71 -15.91 12.10
CA VAL A 48 -16.42 -14.82 11.43
C VAL A 48 -17.53 -15.36 10.50
N GLN A 49 -18.65 -14.64 10.50
CA GLN A 49 -19.83 -15.01 9.71
C GLN A 49 -19.69 -14.61 8.23
N TYR A 50 -18.96 -13.52 7.94
CA TYR A 50 -18.77 -13.03 6.59
C TYR A 50 -17.30 -12.83 6.27
N CYS A 51 -16.90 -13.13 5.04
CA CYS A 51 -15.53 -12.86 4.57
C CYS A 51 -15.23 -11.36 4.52
N SER A 52 -16.25 -10.50 4.48
CA SER A 52 -16.13 -9.04 4.58
C SER A 52 -15.60 -8.58 5.93
N ASP A 53 -15.70 -9.41 6.97
CA ASP A 53 -15.19 -9.11 8.31
C ASP A 53 -13.67 -9.34 8.43
N ILE A 54 -13.01 -9.64 7.31
CA ILE A 54 -11.55 -9.75 7.21
C ILE A 54 -10.88 -8.48 7.74
N TYR A 55 -9.88 -8.65 8.59
CA TYR A 55 -9.13 -7.52 9.12
C TYR A 55 -8.32 -6.84 8.00
N PRO A 56 -8.27 -5.50 7.94
CA PRO A 56 -7.50 -4.79 6.93
C PRO A 56 -6.02 -5.17 6.89
N ILE A 57 -5.43 -5.54 8.05
CA ILE A 57 -4.05 -6.01 8.14
C ILE A 57 -3.85 -7.34 7.39
N ASP A 58 -4.83 -8.25 7.43
CA ASP A 58 -4.78 -9.50 6.67
C ASP A 58 -4.85 -9.20 5.18
N VAL A 59 -5.73 -8.30 4.74
CA VAL A 59 -5.79 -7.87 3.33
C VAL A 59 -4.43 -7.34 2.85
N PHE A 60 -3.78 -6.51 3.66
CA PHE A 60 -2.45 -5.99 3.34
C PHE A 60 -1.37 -7.09 3.25
N LEU A 61 -1.32 -7.99 4.23
CA LEU A 61 -0.34 -9.07 4.26
C LEU A 61 -0.57 -10.12 3.17
N ILE A 62 -1.83 -10.44 2.88
CA ILE A 62 -2.21 -11.29 1.76
C ILE A 62 -1.78 -10.60 0.45
N ALA A 63 -2.04 -9.29 0.29
CA ALA A 63 -1.61 -8.56 -0.89
C ALA A 63 -0.09 -8.60 -1.07
N LEU A 64 0.68 -8.50 0.01
CA LEU A 64 2.14 -8.65 -0.03
C LEU A 64 2.58 -10.04 -0.46
N LYS A 65 1.87 -11.08 0.00
CA LYS A 65 2.18 -12.47 -0.30
C LYS A 65 1.80 -12.86 -1.73
N THR A 66 0.68 -12.36 -2.26
CA THR A 66 0.11 -12.85 -3.52
C THR A 66 0.33 -11.91 -4.70
N ASN A 67 0.51 -10.60 -4.47
CA ASN A 67 0.60 -9.60 -5.53
C ASN A 67 1.98 -8.92 -5.53
N PRO A 68 2.87 -9.24 -6.48
CA PRO A 68 4.18 -8.59 -6.60
C PRO A 68 4.10 -7.06 -6.76
N ILE A 69 2.99 -6.57 -7.31
CA ILE A 69 2.74 -5.13 -7.50
C ILE A 69 2.62 -4.38 -6.16
N THR A 70 2.27 -5.08 -5.07
CA THR A 70 2.23 -4.49 -3.72
C THR A 70 3.61 -3.94 -3.32
N TYR A 71 4.71 -4.57 -3.75
CA TYR A 71 6.06 -4.05 -3.49
C TYR A 71 6.35 -2.74 -4.22
N ILE A 72 5.83 -2.57 -5.45
CA ILE A 72 5.96 -1.33 -6.21
C ILE A 72 5.24 -0.20 -5.48
N TRP A 73 4.02 -0.47 -5.01
CA TRP A 73 3.24 0.48 -4.21
C TRP A 73 3.98 0.89 -2.93
N LEU A 74 4.53 -0.07 -2.18
CA LEU A 74 5.30 0.22 -0.98
C LEU A 74 6.55 1.07 -1.26
N LEU A 75 7.35 0.67 -2.25
CA LEU A 75 8.59 1.38 -2.59
C LEU A 75 8.32 2.80 -3.09
N THR A 76 7.32 2.97 -3.94
CA THR A 76 6.93 4.30 -4.45
C THR A 76 6.32 5.16 -3.34
N GLY A 77 5.53 4.59 -2.44
CA GLY A 77 5.00 5.30 -1.27
C GLY A 77 6.10 5.78 -0.33
N LEU A 78 7.04 4.90 0.00
CA LEU A 78 8.22 5.24 0.81
C LEU A 78 9.06 6.34 0.15
N TYR A 79 9.26 6.26 -1.17
CA TYR A 79 9.97 7.30 -1.90
C TYR A 79 9.25 8.66 -1.85
N ILE A 80 7.93 8.69 -2.08
CA ILE A 80 7.15 9.92 -2.06
C ILE A 80 7.23 10.60 -0.69
N VAL A 81 7.01 9.84 0.39
CA VAL A 81 7.06 10.34 1.76
C VAL A 81 8.49 10.77 2.13
N GLY A 82 9.48 9.93 1.83
CA GLY A 82 10.89 10.21 2.12
C GLY A 82 11.38 11.48 1.42
N PHE A 83 10.99 11.69 0.16
CA PHE A 83 11.32 12.91 -0.57
C PHE A 83 10.71 14.17 0.07
N LEU A 84 9.45 14.10 0.51
CA LEU A 84 8.81 15.22 1.20
C LEU A 84 9.52 15.55 2.51
N VAL A 85 9.84 14.54 3.32
CA VAL A 85 10.60 14.70 4.57
C VAL A 85 11.96 15.34 4.29
N PHE A 86 12.67 14.88 3.26
CA PHE A 86 13.95 15.47 2.85
C PHE A 86 13.83 16.95 2.48
N VAL A 87 12.83 17.33 1.67
CA VAL A 87 12.59 18.72 1.28
C VAL A 87 12.27 19.59 2.50
N LEU A 88 11.41 19.11 3.41
CA LEU A 88 11.08 19.80 4.65
C LEU A 88 12.31 20.00 5.53
N ALA A 89 13.10 18.96 5.76
CA ALA A 89 14.32 19.02 6.56
C ALA A 89 15.35 20.00 5.95
N ALA A 90 15.53 19.97 4.63
CA ALA A 90 16.43 20.89 3.93
C ALA A 90 15.98 22.36 4.05
N ASN A 91 14.67 22.61 3.97
CA ASN A 91 14.10 23.95 4.13
C ASN A 91 14.23 24.47 5.56
N ILE A 92 14.02 23.61 6.57
CA ILE A 92 14.24 23.97 7.99
C ILE A 92 15.70 24.34 8.22
N ARG A 93 16.65 23.51 7.74
CA ARG A 93 18.09 23.76 7.88
C ARG A 93 18.53 25.09 7.24
N LYS A 94 17.96 25.45 6.09
CA LYS A 94 18.27 26.73 5.41
C LYS A 94 17.73 27.97 6.12
N ARG A 95 16.69 27.83 6.97
CA ARG A 95 16.13 28.97 7.73
C ARG A 95 16.85 29.21 9.06
N GLY A 96 17.55 28.20 9.58
CA GLY A 96 18.33 28.29 10.82
C GLY A 96 19.79 28.72 10.64
N ASN A 97 20.26 28.79 9.38
CA ASN A 97 21.55 29.35 8.98
C ASN A 97 21.34 30.73 8.36
#